data_AF-A0A6H1UI66-F1
#
_entry.id   AF-A0A6H1UI66-F1
#
_cell.length_a   1.000
_cell.length_b   1.000
_cell.length_c   1.000
_cell.angle_alpha   90.00
_cell.angle_beta   90.00
_cell.angle_gamma   90.00
#
_symmetry.space_group_name_H-M   'P 1'
#
loop_
_entity.id
_entity.type
_entity.pdbx_description
1 polymer ?
#
loop_
_entity_poly.entity_id
_entity_poly.type
_entity_poly.pdbx_seq_one_letter_code
_entity_poly.pdbx_strand_id
1 'polypeptide(L)'
;MKKFISLALFCCAFTTVSVHANLLISPTNVVIEDRQRSSNITVINNGKTTRTYRLSWQHKRAKPSGGYVNVTDTPPLQLAADQFIKISPRQVTLAAGERQTIRLSARRPKGLLDGEYRSHLLFSALPENKSAAENGAGGSISIDVLMNYSMPVIVRQGQDKVAVNIAGIEHRRAADSSSIAVHFERTGKHSVVGNAIIYWQASATAPTQEVARINAYRLYPELDHAQLNIPAHSDIPNSGLLSAKYLGLGKDKGKLLSASEAIAIH
;
A
#
# COMPACT_ATOMS: atom_id res chain seq x y z
N MET A 1 56.99 7.22 40.31
CA MET A 1 56.01 6.12 40.45
C MET A 1 54.65 6.59 39.93
N LYS A 2 54.06 5.83 38.99
CA LYS A 2 52.63 5.75 38.63
C LYS A 2 52.04 6.96 37.88
N LYS A 3 51.24 6.83 36.81
CA LYS A 3 50.82 5.75 35.89
C LYS A 3 50.19 6.51 34.71
N PHE A 4 50.63 6.27 33.47
CA PHE A 4 49.90 6.68 32.27
C PHE A 4 48.60 5.88 32.19
N ILE A 5 47.44 6.55 32.15
CA ILE A 5 46.15 5.93 31.85
C ILE A 5 45.73 6.45 30.47
N SER A 6 45.94 5.61 29.46
CA SER A 6 45.42 5.81 28.11
C SER A 6 43.95 5.43 28.11
N LEU A 7 43.07 6.41 27.91
CA LEU A 7 41.63 6.20 27.78
C LEU A 7 41.33 5.95 26.30
N ALA A 8 41.33 4.68 25.90
CA ALA A 8 40.90 4.26 24.57
C ALA A 8 39.39 4.44 24.45
N LEU A 9 38.97 5.53 23.80
CA LEU A 9 37.59 5.81 23.43
C LEU A 9 37.18 4.84 22.31
N PHE A 10 36.50 3.76 22.68
CA PHE A 10 35.92 2.78 21.75
C PHE A 10 34.75 3.44 20.99
N CYS A 11 35.06 4.14 19.91
CA CYS A 11 34.09 4.74 19.00
C CYS A 11 33.49 3.64 18.13
N CYS A 12 32.40 3.04 18.59
CA CYS A 12 31.61 2.08 17.83
C CYS A 12 30.93 2.84 16.68
N ALA A 13 31.59 2.91 15.53
CA ALA A 13 31.03 3.50 14.32
C ALA A 13 29.87 2.62 13.83
N PHE A 14 28.64 3.01 14.17
CA PHE A 14 27.45 2.49 13.53
C PHE A 14 27.50 2.87 12.05
N THR A 15 27.94 1.94 11.20
CA THR A 15 27.82 2.08 9.76
C THR A 15 26.34 1.95 9.42
N THR A 16 25.69 3.08 9.16
CA THR A 16 24.34 3.09 8.62
C THR A 16 24.42 2.55 7.20
N VAL A 17 23.94 1.32 7.00
CA VAL A 17 23.74 0.79 5.65
C VAL A 17 22.52 1.50 5.09
N SER A 18 22.76 2.55 4.30
CA SER A 18 21.70 3.25 3.58
C SER A 18 21.14 2.34 2.49
N VAL A 19 20.04 1.67 2.81
CA VAL A 19 19.21 1.00 1.81
C VAL A 19 18.42 2.08 1.07
N HIS A 20 18.91 2.47 -0.10
CA HIS A 20 18.19 3.40 -0.97
C HIS A 20 17.21 2.63 -1.86
N ALA A 21 15.95 3.08 -1.90
CA ALA A 21 14.97 2.56 -2.85
C ALA A 21 15.40 2.95 -4.28
N ASN A 22 15.68 1.96 -5.13
CA ASN A 22 16.27 2.19 -6.44
C ASN A 22 15.26 2.68 -7.50
N LEU A 23 13.95 2.51 -7.28
CA LEU A 23 12.92 2.93 -8.23
C LEU A 23 11.81 3.72 -7.53
N LEU A 24 11.58 4.94 -7.98
CA LEU A 24 10.40 5.73 -7.63
C LEU A 24 9.33 5.50 -8.69
N ILE A 25 8.11 5.19 -8.25
CA ILE A 25 6.94 4.98 -9.12
C ILE A 25 5.84 5.95 -8.68
N SER A 26 5.33 6.77 -9.61
CA SER A 26 4.26 7.72 -9.34
C SER A 26 3.19 7.68 -10.43
N PRO A 27 1.89 7.60 -10.08
CA PRO A 27 1.34 7.50 -8.72
C PRO A 27 1.53 6.10 -8.10
N THR A 28 1.18 5.93 -6.82
CA THR A 28 1.24 4.62 -6.11
C THR A 28 0.09 3.68 -6.49
N ASN A 29 -0.97 4.19 -7.09
CA ASN A 29 -2.06 3.43 -7.69
C ASN A 29 -2.67 4.22 -8.84
N VAL A 30 -3.27 3.53 -9.80
CA VAL A 30 -3.97 4.15 -10.92
C VAL A 30 -5.44 3.75 -10.89
N VAL A 31 -6.32 4.73 -11.02
CA VAL A 31 -7.75 4.52 -11.27
C VAL A 31 -8.06 5.21 -12.60
N ILE A 32 -8.51 4.44 -13.59
CA ILE A 32 -9.01 4.94 -14.86
C ILE A 32 -10.54 4.94 -14.78
N GLU A 33 -11.10 6.12 -14.58
CA GLU A 33 -12.56 6.32 -14.52
C GLU A 33 -13.20 6.11 -15.91
N ASP A 34 -14.51 5.88 -15.96
CA ASP A 34 -15.27 5.51 -17.17
C ASP A 34 -14.97 6.41 -18.40
N ARG A 35 -14.93 7.73 -18.20
CA ARG A 35 -14.65 8.71 -19.26
C ARG A 35 -13.17 8.81 -19.64
N GLN A 36 -12.26 8.31 -18.81
CA GLN A 36 -10.83 8.36 -19.06
C GLN A 36 -10.40 7.25 -20.02
N ARG A 37 -9.58 7.61 -21.01
CA ARG A 37 -9.05 6.69 -22.03
C ARG A 37 -7.61 6.26 -21.76
N SER A 38 -6.87 7.00 -20.95
CA SER A 38 -5.53 6.62 -20.55
C SER A 38 -5.11 7.26 -19.24
N SER A 39 -4.09 6.70 -18.61
CA SER A 39 -3.35 7.29 -17.50
C SER A 39 -1.86 7.03 -17.68
N ASN A 40 -1.02 7.80 -17.01
CA ASN A 40 0.43 7.70 -17.09
C ASN A 40 1.01 7.31 -15.74
N ILE A 41 2.05 6.48 -15.78
CA ILE A 41 2.90 6.17 -14.64
C ILE A 41 4.29 6.69 -14.97
N THR A 42 4.85 7.50 -14.07
CA THR A 42 6.22 7.95 -14.14
C THR A 42 7.08 7.07 -13.27
N VAL A 43 8.16 6.54 -13.84
CA VAL A 43 9.20 5.80 -13.12
C VAL A 43 10.50 6.57 -13.17
N ILE A 44 11.21 6.64 -12.05
CA ILE A 44 12.51 7.31 -11.93
C ILE A 44 13.47 6.36 -11.23
N ASN A 45 14.62 6.10 -11.84
CA ASN A 45 15.68 5.35 -11.18
C ASN A 45 16.40 6.26 -10.19
N ASN A 46 16.10 6.11 -8.89
CA ASN A 46 16.77 6.85 -7.81
C ASN A 46 18.07 6.16 -7.36
N GLY A 47 18.44 5.05 -7.99
CA GLY A 47 19.72 4.36 -7.78
C GLY A 47 20.90 5.01 -8.51
N LYS A 48 22.08 4.42 -8.33
CA LYS A 48 23.35 4.90 -8.92
C LYS A 48 23.76 4.15 -10.20
N THR A 49 23.10 3.02 -10.52
CA THR A 49 23.43 2.19 -11.69
C THR A 49 22.24 2.11 -12.63
N THR A 50 22.51 1.85 -13.91
CA THR A 50 21.47 1.62 -14.93
C THR A 50 20.70 0.36 -14.62
N ARG A 51 19.37 0.42 -14.57
CA ARG A 51 18.49 -0.73 -14.27
C ARG A 51 17.47 -0.95 -15.37
N THR A 52 17.18 -2.21 -15.65
CA THR A 52 16.11 -2.59 -16.58
C THR A 52 14.95 -3.23 -15.83
N TYR A 53 13.73 -2.77 -16.09
CA TYR A 53 12.51 -3.31 -15.50
C TYR A 53 11.57 -3.84 -16.59
N ARG A 54 11.10 -5.07 -16.41
CA ARG A 54 10.03 -5.67 -17.22
C ARG A 54 8.68 -5.51 -16.54
N LEU A 55 7.69 -5.08 -17.30
CA LEU A 55 6.34 -4.88 -16.81
C LEU A 55 5.48 -6.10 -17.14
N SER A 56 4.79 -6.64 -16.14
CA SER A 56 3.82 -7.72 -16.29
C SER A 56 2.61 -7.52 -15.39
N TRP A 57 1.53 -8.25 -15.66
CA TRP A 57 0.32 -8.22 -14.85
C TRP A 57 0.33 -9.33 -13.80
N GLN A 58 -0.23 -9.02 -12.63
CA GLN A 58 -0.56 -9.98 -11.58
C GLN A 58 -2.01 -9.77 -11.15
N HIS A 59 -2.72 -10.88 -10.92
CA HIS A 59 -4.07 -10.87 -10.39
C HIS A 59 -4.00 -11.17 -8.89
N LYS A 60 -4.60 -10.30 -8.07
CA LYS A 60 -4.56 -10.45 -6.62
C LYS A 60 -5.91 -10.14 -6.01
N ARG A 61 -6.33 -10.97 -5.07
CA ARG A 61 -7.55 -10.79 -4.28
C ARG A 61 -7.20 -10.16 -2.93
N ALA A 62 -7.96 -9.16 -2.50
CA ALA A 62 -7.80 -8.60 -1.17
C ALA A 62 -8.25 -9.61 -0.09
N LYS A 63 -7.58 -9.63 1.05
CA LYS A 63 -8.04 -10.41 2.22
C LYS A 63 -8.89 -9.53 3.15
N PRO A 64 -9.89 -10.10 3.84
CA PRO A 64 -10.68 -9.36 4.83
C PRO A 64 -9.82 -8.69 5.91
N SER A 65 -8.74 -9.35 6.35
CA SER A 65 -7.81 -8.85 7.38
C SER A 65 -6.70 -7.92 6.86
N GLY A 66 -6.77 -7.51 5.59
CA GLY A 66 -5.73 -6.73 4.93
C GLY A 66 -4.68 -7.57 4.18
N GLY A 67 -3.98 -6.91 3.25
CA GLY A 67 -3.05 -7.56 2.33
C GLY A 67 -3.74 -8.28 1.17
N TYR A 68 -2.98 -9.09 0.45
CA TYR A 68 -3.43 -9.76 -0.77
C TYR A 68 -3.02 -11.23 -0.83
N VAL A 69 -3.74 -11.99 -1.64
CA VAL A 69 -3.32 -13.31 -2.14
C VAL A 69 -3.24 -13.27 -3.66
N ASN A 70 -2.25 -13.94 -4.23
CA ASN A 70 -2.16 -14.10 -5.68
C ASN A 70 -3.27 -15.05 -6.16
N VAL A 71 -3.83 -14.75 -7.32
CA VAL A 71 -4.77 -15.63 -8.02
C VAL A 71 -4.01 -16.22 -9.21
N THR A 72 -3.72 -17.52 -9.15
CA THR A 72 -2.91 -18.22 -10.16
C THR A 72 -3.76 -18.88 -11.24
N ASP A 73 -5.00 -19.25 -10.91
CA ASP A 73 -5.98 -19.76 -11.86
C ASP A 73 -6.65 -18.61 -12.62
N THR A 74 -7.56 -18.93 -13.55
CA THR A 74 -8.32 -17.91 -14.28
C THR A 74 -9.00 -16.93 -13.30
N PRO A 75 -8.57 -15.65 -13.26
CA PRO A 75 -9.10 -14.71 -12.29
C PRO A 75 -10.55 -14.37 -12.62
N PRO A 76 -11.41 -14.16 -11.60
CA PRO A 76 -12.71 -13.53 -11.82
C PRO A 76 -12.54 -12.21 -12.56
N LEU A 77 -13.51 -11.84 -13.40
CA LEU A 77 -13.41 -10.65 -14.25
C LEU A 77 -13.06 -9.38 -13.45
N GLN A 78 -13.65 -9.22 -12.26
CA GLN A 78 -13.38 -8.11 -11.32
C GLN A 78 -11.89 -7.97 -10.94
N LEU A 79 -11.11 -9.04 -11.04
CA LEU A 79 -9.67 -9.05 -10.74
C LEU A 79 -8.81 -9.01 -12.01
N ALA A 80 -9.39 -8.77 -13.18
CA ALA A 80 -8.75 -8.87 -14.49
C ALA A 80 -8.82 -7.56 -15.31
N ALA A 81 -8.41 -6.43 -14.70
CA ALA A 81 -8.30 -5.14 -15.40
C ALA A 81 -7.31 -5.16 -16.58
N ASP A 82 -6.33 -6.05 -16.56
CA ASP A 82 -5.34 -6.23 -17.61
C ASP A 82 -5.97 -6.53 -18.99
N GLN A 83 -7.13 -7.20 -19.01
CA GLN A 83 -7.89 -7.43 -20.25
C GLN A 83 -8.36 -6.13 -20.90
N PHE A 84 -8.48 -5.06 -20.13
CA PHE A 84 -8.98 -3.77 -20.57
C PHE A 84 -7.88 -2.71 -20.69
N ILE A 85 -6.60 -3.07 -20.55
CA ILE A 85 -5.50 -2.09 -20.53
C ILE A 85 -4.37 -2.51 -21.46
N LYS A 86 -3.98 -1.59 -22.35
CA LYS A 86 -2.73 -1.68 -23.10
C LYS A 86 -1.65 -0.85 -22.41
N ILE A 87 -0.53 -1.48 -22.07
CA ILE A 87 0.67 -0.82 -21.51
C ILE A 87 1.67 -0.54 -22.63
N SER A 88 2.31 0.64 -22.59
CA SER A 88 3.48 0.94 -23.42
C SER A 88 4.44 1.89 -22.70
N PRO A 89 5.75 1.63 -22.69
CA PRO A 89 6.42 0.39 -23.12
C PRO A 89 6.23 -0.76 -22.09
N ARG A 90 6.54 -2.01 -22.48
CA ARG A 90 6.51 -3.18 -21.57
C ARG A 90 7.84 -3.46 -20.87
N GLN A 91 8.90 -2.78 -21.27
CA GLN A 91 10.21 -2.85 -20.64
C GLN A 91 10.83 -1.45 -20.68
N VAL A 92 11.51 -1.07 -19.62
CA VAL A 92 12.19 0.22 -19.51
C VAL A 92 13.60 -0.02 -19.00
N THR A 93 14.58 0.62 -19.64
CA THR A 93 15.96 0.70 -19.15
C THR A 93 16.17 2.14 -18.72
N LEU A 94 16.67 2.34 -17.51
CA LEU A 94 16.80 3.64 -16.86
C LEU A 94 18.21 3.81 -16.34
N ALA A 95 18.97 4.78 -16.87
CA ALA A 95 20.19 5.26 -16.26
C ALA A 95 19.92 5.88 -14.87
N ALA A 96 20.97 6.14 -14.10
CA ALA A 96 20.84 6.79 -12.79
C ALA A 96 20.16 8.17 -12.95
N GLY A 97 19.10 8.41 -12.18
CA GLY A 97 18.27 9.62 -12.26
C GLY A 97 17.33 9.69 -13.48
N GLU A 98 17.39 8.73 -14.40
CA GLU A 98 16.56 8.75 -15.61
C GLU A 98 15.09 8.55 -15.27
N ARG A 99 14.24 9.33 -15.95
CA ARG A 99 12.80 9.29 -15.85
C ARG A 99 12.20 8.71 -17.12
N GLN A 100 11.26 7.79 -16.97
CA GLN A 100 10.45 7.28 -18.08
C GLN A 100 8.96 7.35 -17.76
N THR A 101 8.16 7.62 -18.78
CA THR A 101 6.70 7.56 -18.69
C THR A 101 6.18 6.28 -19.34
N ILE A 102 5.33 5.56 -18.62
CA ILE A 102 4.60 4.39 -19.09
C ILE A 102 3.13 4.77 -19.22
N ARG A 103 2.58 4.58 -20.42
CA ARG A 103 1.19 4.88 -20.73
C ARG A 103 0.32 3.63 -20.56
N LEU A 104 -0.75 3.78 -19.79
CA LEU A 104 -1.85 2.82 -19.66
C LEU A 104 -3.02 3.31 -20.49
N SER A 105 -3.37 2.61 -21.57
CA SER A 105 -4.51 2.95 -22.43
C SER A 105 -5.67 2.00 -22.16
N ALA A 106 -6.81 2.52 -21.73
CA ALA A 106 -8.01 1.74 -21.49
C ALA A 106 -8.68 1.36 -22.82
N ARG A 107 -9.03 0.08 -22.95
CA ARG A 107 -9.72 -0.55 -24.08
C ARG A 107 -10.89 -1.37 -23.54
N ARG A 108 -11.98 -0.68 -23.24
CA ARG A 108 -13.20 -1.30 -22.72
C ARG A 108 -13.99 -1.90 -23.88
N PRO A 109 -14.39 -3.19 -23.82
CA PRO A 109 -15.26 -3.77 -24.83
C PRO A 109 -16.65 -3.13 -24.76
N LYS A 110 -17.41 -3.21 -25.87
CA LYS A 110 -18.82 -2.82 -25.86
C LYS A 110 -19.59 -3.73 -24.91
N GLY A 111 -20.48 -3.15 -24.11
CA GLY A 111 -21.29 -3.90 -23.15
C GLY A 111 -20.54 -4.38 -21.90
N LEU A 112 -19.36 -3.81 -21.61
CA LEU A 112 -18.71 -4.03 -20.30
C LEU A 112 -19.69 -3.65 -19.19
N LEU A 113 -19.94 -4.58 -18.27
CA LEU A 113 -20.86 -4.35 -17.16
C LEU A 113 -20.33 -3.26 -16.23
N ASP A 114 -21.25 -2.56 -15.57
CA ASP A 114 -20.88 -1.57 -14.57
C ASP A 114 -20.20 -2.24 -13.37
N GLY A 115 -19.07 -1.67 -12.95
CA GLY A 115 -18.29 -2.15 -11.82
C GLY A 115 -16.82 -1.73 -11.86
N GLU A 116 -16.08 -2.26 -10.89
CA GLU A 116 -14.65 -2.05 -10.76
C GLU A 116 -13.87 -3.32 -11.13
N TYR A 117 -12.86 -3.14 -11.96
CA TYR A 117 -11.95 -4.18 -12.40
C TYR A 117 -10.54 -3.82 -11.95
N ARG A 118 -9.81 -4.75 -11.34
CA ARG A 118 -8.51 -4.48 -10.71
C ARG A 118 -7.46 -5.55 -10.99
N SER A 119 -6.33 -5.14 -11.54
CA SER A 119 -5.12 -5.98 -11.60
C SER A 119 -3.94 -5.21 -11.01
N HIS A 120 -2.78 -5.86 -10.90
CA HIS A 120 -1.57 -5.23 -10.40
C HIS A 120 -0.49 -5.23 -11.46
N LEU A 121 0.07 -4.05 -11.71
CA LEU A 121 1.22 -3.91 -12.58
C LEU A 121 2.48 -4.22 -11.78
N LEU A 122 3.20 -5.26 -12.18
CA LEU A 122 4.47 -5.69 -11.62
C LEU A 122 5.62 -5.12 -12.44
N PHE A 123 6.58 -4.50 -11.77
CA PHE A 123 7.86 -4.05 -12.29
C PHE A 123 8.93 -5.01 -11.79
N SER A 124 9.36 -5.92 -12.65
CA SER A 124 10.39 -6.90 -12.32
C SER A 124 11.77 -6.40 -12.74
N ALA A 125 12.67 -6.25 -11.78
CA ALA A 125 14.07 -5.93 -12.09
C ALA A 125 14.71 -7.09 -12.85
N LEU A 126 15.35 -6.80 -13.97
CA LEU A 126 16.14 -7.78 -14.71
C LEU A 126 17.59 -7.77 -14.18
N PRO A 127 18.24 -8.94 -14.05
CA PRO A 127 19.67 -9.01 -13.74
C PRO A 127 20.49 -8.18 -14.74
N GLU A 128 21.49 -7.47 -14.23
CA GLU A 128 22.51 -6.87 -15.09
C GLU A 128 23.46 -7.98 -15.55
N ASN A 129 23.80 -8.03 -16.84
CA ASN A 129 24.86 -8.89 -17.34
C ASN A 129 26.20 -8.33 -16.82
N LYS A 130 26.58 -8.66 -15.59
CA LYS A 130 27.96 -8.46 -15.15
C LYS A 130 28.80 -9.50 -15.89
N SER A 131 29.71 -9.03 -16.75
CA SER A 131 30.84 -9.86 -17.18
C SER A 131 31.52 -10.36 -15.91
N ALA A 132 31.66 -11.67 -15.75
CA ALA A 132 32.29 -12.27 -14.58
C ALA A 132 33.63 -11.56 -14.30
N ALA A 133 33.68 -10.75 -13.24
CA ALA A 133 34.93 -10.18 -12.78
C ALA A 133 35.77 -11.36 -12.26
N GLU A 134 37.00 -11.46 -12.75
CA GLU A 134 37.96 -12.51 -12.42
C GLU A 134 38.04 -12.69 -10.90
N ASN A 135 37.77 -13.92 -10.46
CA ASN A 135 37.88 -14.32 -9.06
C ASN A 135 39.35 -14.22 -8.62
N GLY A 136 39.73 -13.09 -8.05
CA GLY A 136 40.94 -12.98 -7.23
C GLY A 136 40.82 -13.92 -6.03
N ALA A 137 41.87 -14.69 -5.76
CA ALA A 137 41.92 -15.71 -4.72
C ALA A 137 41.56 -15.15 -3.33
N GLY A 138 40.31 -15.37 -2.91
CA GLY A 138 39.78 -14.98 -1.61
C GLY A 138 38.26 -15.09 -1.63
N GLY A 139 37.68 -15.92 -0.76
CA GLY A 139 36.23 -16.16 -0.73
C GLY A 139 35.45 -14.90 -0.33
N SER A 140 35.02 -14.13 -1.31
CA SER A 140 34.10 -12.99 -1.10
C SER A 140 32.68 -13.42 -1.47
N ILE A 141 31.73 -13.22 -0.55
CA ILE A 141 30.30 -13.42 -0.83
C ILE A 141 29.75 -12.09 -1.34
N SER A 142 29.27 -12.07 -2.58
CA SER A 142 28.54 -10.94 -3.16
C SER A 142 27.05 -11.27 -3.21
N ILE A 143 26.21 -10.40 -2.64
CA ILE A 143 24.75 -10.53 -2.65
C ILE A 143 24.18 -9.45 -3.57
N ASP A 144 23.61 -9.87 -4.70
CA ASP A 144 22.86 -9.00 -5.61
C ASP A 144 21.36 -9.11 -5.33
N VAL A 145 20.79 -8.07 -4.71
CA VAL A 145 19.36 -8.00 -4.37
C VAL A 145 18.57 -7.36 -5.52
N LEU A 146 17.65 -8.12 -6.13
CA LEU A 146 16.74 -7.62 -7.18
C LEU A 146 15.33 -7.38 -6.62
N MET A 147 14.87 -6.14 -6.72
CA MET A 147 13.59 -5.71 -6.13
C MET A 147 12.51 -5.57 -7.19
N ASN A 148 11.36 -6.20 -6.92
CA ASN A 148 10.16 -6.10 -7.74
C ASN A 148 9.14 -5.18 -7.06
N TYR A 149 8.42 -4.38 -7.85
CA TYR A 149 7.40 -3.46 -7.35
C TYR A 149 6.05 -3.81 -7.94
N SER A 150 4.97 -3.76 -7.15
CA SER A 150 3.63 -4.10 -7.61
C SER A 150 2.65 -3.00 -7.22
N MET A 151 1.92 -2.43 -8.19
CA MET A 151 0.95 -1.35 -7.94
C MET A 151 -0.44 -1.71 -8.49
N PRO A 152 -1.53 -1.39 -7.79
CA PRO A 152 -2.86 -1.66 -8.30
C PRO A 152 -3.24 -0.69 -9.43
N VAL A 153 -3.82 -1.25 -10.47
CA VAL A 153 -4.41 -0.54 -11.61
C VAL A 153 -5.87 -0.94 -11.71
N ILE A 154 -6.74 0.07 -11.66
CA ILE A 154 -8.18 -0.08 -11.57
C ILE A 154 -8.82 0.55 -12.80
N VAL A 155 -9.78 -0.15 -13.39
CA VAL A 155 -10.68 0.35 -14.44
C VAL A 155 -12.08 0.35 -13.88
N ARG A 156 -12.73 1.50 -13.88
CA ARG A 156 -14.15 1.63 -13.53
C ARG A 156 -15.01 1.79 -14.77
N GLN A 157 -16.20 1.23 -14.69
CA GLN A 157 -17.27 1.33 -15.67
C GLN A 157 -18.56 1.70 -14.94
N GLY A 158 -19.28 2.70 -15.46
CA GLY A 158 -20.53 3.17 -14.89
C GLY A 158 -20.36 4.07 -13.66
N GLN A 159 -21.50 4.39 -13.03
CA GLN A 159 -21.58 5.13 -11.78
C GLN A 159 -22.00 4.19 -10.66
N ASP A 160 -21.55 4.47 -9.44
CA ASP A 160 -21.84 3.62 -8.29
C ASP A 160 -21.98 4.45 -7.01
N LYS A 161 -22.91 4.05 -6.17
CA LYS A 161 -23.09 4.61 -4.82
C LYS A 161 -22.54 3.60 -3.83
N VAL A 162 -21.41 3.95 -3.23
CA VAL A 162 -20.75 3.13 -2.21
C VAL A 162 -21.25 3.58 -0.84
N ALA A 163 -21.72 2.65 -0.02
CA ALA A 163 -22.00 2.86 1.39
C ALA A 163 -20.98 2.12 2.24
N VAL A 164 -20.57 2.72 3.36
CA VAL A 164 -19.65 2.13 4.33
C VAL A 164 -20.23 2.30 5.73
N ASN A 165 -20.22 1.22 6.50
CA ASN A 165 -20.58 1.20 7.91
C ASN A 165 -19.38 0.73 8.74
N ILE A 166 -19.13 1.35 9.89
CA ILE A 166 -18.22 0.81 10.90
C ILE A 166 -19.11 0.04 11.88
N ALA A 167 -19.15 -1.27 11.71
CA ALA A 167 -20.03 -2.17 12.46
C ALA A 167 -19.52 -2.45 13.88
N GLY A 168 -18.23 -2.26 14.14
CA GLY A 168 -17.67 -2.50 15.47
C GLY A 168 -16.22 -2.09 15.61
N ILE A 169 -15.80 -1.92 16.87
CA ILE A 169 -14.43 -1.63 17.25
C ILE A 169 -14.07 -2.51 18.44
N GLU A 170 -12.89 -3.11 18.41
CA GLU A 170 -12.35 -3.89 19.52
C GLU A 170 -10.97 -3.37 19.91
N HIS A 171 -10.78 -3.14 21.20
CA HIS A 171 -9.44 -2.93 21.74
C HIS A 171 -8.77 -4.28 21.99
N ARG A 172 -7.63 -4.51 21.33
CA ARG A 172 -6.85 -5.73 21.44
C ARG A 172 -5.51 -5.41 22.08
N ARG A 173 -5.37 -5.81 23.34
CA ARG A 173 -4.13 -5.63 24.10
C ARG A 173 -3.39 -6.96 24.26
N ALA A 174 -2.08 -6.91 24.06
CA ALA A 174 -1.11 -7.93 24.44
C ALA A 174 -0.08 -7.30 25.40
N ALA A 175 0.76 -8.12 26.03
CA ALA A 175 1.72 -7.67 27.05
C ALA A 175 2.51 -6.41 26.64
N ASP A 176 2.97 -6.36 25.39
CA ASP A 176 3.82 -5.28 24.87
C ASP A 176 3.21 -4.53 23.67
N SER A 177 1.92 -4.76 23.35
CA SER A 177 1.28 -4.06 22.23
C SER A 177 -0.21 -3.79 22.44
N SER A 178 -0.64 -2.66 21.90
CA SER A 178 -2.05 -2.24 21.89
C SER A 178 -2.45 -2.01 20.44
N SER A 179 -3.57 -2.60 20.02
CA SER A 179 -4.11 -2.43 18.68
C SER A 179 -5.62 -2.32 18.73
N ILE A 180 -6.20 -1.71 17.69
CA ILE A 180 -7.63 -1.54 17.54
C ILE A 180 -8.05 -2.29 16.28
N ALA A 181 -8.96 -3.26 16.43
CA ALA A 181 -9.63 -3.86 15.29
C ALA A 181 -10.88 -3.04 14.96
N VAL A 182 -11.02 -2.66 13.70
CA VAL A 182 -12.21 -1.96 13.17
C VAL A 182 -12.87 -2.87 12.16
N HIS A 183 -14.16 -3.14 12.37
CA HIS A 183 -14.99 -3.94 11.49
C HIS A 183 -15.77 -3.02 10.56
N PHE A 184 -15.52 -3.17 9.26
CA PHE A 184 -16.21 -2.45 8.21
C PHE A 184 -17.20 -3.35 7.50
N GLU A 185 -18.34 -2.79 7.15
CA GLU A 185 -19.28 -3.34 6.19
C GLU A 185 -19.40 -2.36 5.03
N ARG A 186 -19.53 -2.85 3.81
CA ARG A 186 -19.76 -1.99 2.65
C ARG A 186 -20.72 -2.60 1.66
N THR A 187 -21.32 -1.72 0.86
CA THR A 187 -22.06 -2.09 -0.35
C THR A 187 -21.66 -1.19 -1.52
N GLY A 188 -21.96 -1.63 -2.74
CA GLY A 188 -21.63 -0.93 -3.99
C GLY A 188 -20.52 -1.61 -4.77
N LYS A 189 -20.44 -1.32 -6.06
CA LYS A 189 -19.55 -1.99 -7.03
C LYS A 189 -18.16 -1.39 -7.14
N HIS A 190 -17.91 -0.20 -6.61
CA HIS A 190 -16.63 0.49 -6.63
C HIS A 190 -15.93 0.46 -5.28
N SER A 191 -14.61 0.39 -5.27
CA SER A 191 -13.84 0.57 -4.05
C SER A 191 -13.91 2.01 -3.54
N VAL A 192 -13.72 2.16 -2.24
CA VAL A 192 -13.65 3.46 -1.56
C VAL A 192 -12.38 3.54 -0.74
N VAL A 193 -11.75 4.71 -0.76
CA VAL A 193 -10.48 4.97 -0.09
C VAL A 193 -10.66 6.10 0.91
N GLY A 194 -10.08 5.92 2.10
CA GLY A 194 -10.21 6.87 3.19
C GLY A 194 -9.14 6.69 4.27
N ASN A 195 -9.14 7.62 5.23
CA ASN A 195 -8.36 7.53 6.44
C ASN A 195 -9.24 6.97 7.55
N ALA A 196 -8.83 5.85 8.16
CA ALA A 196 -9.47 5.35 9.38
C ALA A 196 -8.74 5.92 10.59
N ILE A 197 -9.48 6.60 11.47
CA ILE A 197 -8.94 7.33 12.62
C ILE A 197 -9.72 6.88 13.85
N ILE A 198 -8.98 6.51 14.90
CA ILE A 198 -9.53 6.05 16.16
C ILE A 198 -9.28 7.10 17.22
N TYR A 199 -10.33 7.40 17.97
CA TYR A 199 -10.31 8.33 19.07
C TYR A 199 -10.62 7.61 20.37
N TRP A 200 -9.98 8.04 21.44
CA TRP A 200 -10.30 7.70 22.81
C TRP A 200 -10.77 8.94 23.58
N GLN A 201 -11.69 8.76 24.51
CA GLN A 201 -12.14 9.76 25.47
C GLN A 201 -12.27 9.15 26.86
N ALA A 202 -11.89 9.89 27.91
CA ALA A 202 -12.07 9.44 29.29
C ALA A 202 -13.56 9.29 29.68
N SER A 203 -14.41 10.16 29.13
CA SER A 203 -15.87 10.17 29.33
C SER A 203 -16.54 10.87 28.14
N ALA A 204 -17.87 10.81 28.05
CA ALA A 204 -18.63 11.40 26.94
C ALA A 204 -18.44 12.93 26.78
N THR A 205 -18.01 13.63 27.84
CA THR A 205 -17.78 15.08 27.84
C THR A 205 -16.29 15.45 27.74
N ALA A 206 -15.39 14.47 27.83
CA ALA A 206 -13.95 14.69 27.76
C ALA A 206 -13.49 14.98 26.31
N PRO A 207 -12.38 15.71 26.12
CA PRO A 207 -11.81 15.92 24.79
C PRO A 207 -11.40 14.59 24.14
N THR A 208 -11.60 14.49 22.82
CA THR A 208 -11.13 13.34 22.02
C THR A 208 -9.62 13.38 21.85
N GLN A 209 -8.96 12.27 22.17
CA GLN A 209 -7.56 12.02 21.83
C GLN A 209 -7.47 11.05 20.67
N GLU A 210 -6.71 11.37 19.63
CA GLU A 210 -6.40 10.38 18.58
C GLU A 210 -5.41 9.35 19.13
N VAL A 211 -5.73 8.06 18.96
CA VAL A 211 -4.93 6.94 19.50
C VAL A 211 -4.42 5.99 18.42
N ALA A 212 -5.09 5.95 17.27
CA ALA A 212 -4.69 5.13 16.13
C ALA A 212 -5.12 5.79 14.81
N ARG A 213 -4.32 5.60 13.77
CA ARG A 213 -4.63 6.09 12.42
C ARG A 213 -3.99 5.21 11.37
N ILE A 214 -4.72 4.99 10.28
CA ILE A 214 -4.18 4.49 9.03
C ILE A 214 -4.70 5.33 7.88
N ASN A 215 -3.78 5.81 7.05
CA ASN A 215 -4.09 6.67 5.92
C ASN A 215 -4.27 5.86 4.65
N ALA A 216 -5.16 6.34 3.76
CA ALA A 216 -5.41 5.74 2.45
C ALA A 216 -5.72 4.23 2.48
N TYR A 217 -6.43 3.78 3.52
CA TYR A 217 -7.00 2.44 3.57
C TYR A 217 -8.10 2.33 2.50
N ARG A 218 -8.16 1.19 1.81
CA ARG A 218 -9.11 0.95 0.72
C ARG A 218 -9.97 -0.27 1.02
N LEU A 219 -11.27 -0.09 0.91
CA LEU A 219 -12.28 -1.14 0.99
C LEU A 219 -12.67 -1.54 -0.44
N TYR A 220 -12.47 -2.81 -0.78
CA TYR A 220 -12.63 -3.35 -2.13
C TYR A 220 -14.01 -4.01 -2.35
N PRO A 221 -14.56 -4.04 -3.58
CA PRO A 221 -15.87 -4.64 -3.89
C PRO A 221 -15.97 -6.14 -3.68
N GLU A 222 -14.86 -6.88 -3.72
CA GLU A 222 -14.89 -8.30 -3.40
C GLU A 222 -15.00 -8.59 -1.88
N LEU A 223 -15.03 -7.56 -1.03
CA LEU A 223 -15.12 -7.66 0.42
C LEU A 223 -16.31 -6.83 0.93
N ASP A 224 -17.44 -7.49 1.18
CA ASP A 224 -18.58 -6.87 1.85
C ASP A 224 -18.27 -6.59 3.34
N HIS A 225 -17.40 -7.40 3.93
CA HIS A 225 -16.88 -7.25 5.28
C HIS A 225 -15.35 -7.20 5.27
N ALA A 226 -14.78 -6.27 6.04
CA ALA A 226 -13.33 -6.17 6.23
C ALA A 226 -12.99 -5.86 7.69
N GLN A 227 -11.89 -6.41 8.16
CA GLN A 227 -11.36 -6.15 9.49
C GLN A 227 -9.98 -5.50 9.36
N LEU A 228 -9.85 -4.31 9.94
CA LEU A 228 -8.61 -3.55 9.93
C LEU A 228 -8.02 -3.50 11.34
N ASN A 229 -6.82 -4.06 11.51
CA ASN A 229 -6.08 -3.96 12.77
C ASN A 229 -5.08 -2.82 12.67
N ILE A 230 -5.22 -1.83 13.56
CA ILE A 230 -4.39 -0.62 13.59
C ILE A 230 -3.62 -0.63 14.92
N PRO A 231 -2.27 -0.66 14.90
CA PRO A 231 -1.48 -0.44 16.10
C PRO A 231 -1.79 0.95 16.70
N ALA A 232 -1.98 1.01 18.01
CA ALA A 232 -2.08 2.28 18.71
C ALA A 232 -0.70 2.97 18.69
N HIS A 233 -0.69 4.28 18.44
CA HIS A 233 0.54 5.09 18.53
C HIS A 233 0.64 5.86 19.85
N SER A 234 -0.35 5.72 20.72
CA SER A 234 -0.35 6.20 22.11
C SER A 234 -0.94 5.15 23.03
N ASP A 235 -0.58 5.22 24.30
CA ASP A 235 -1.17 4.35 25.32
C ASP A 235 -2.65 4.66 25.48
N ILE A 236 -3.46 3.62 25.41
CA ILE A 236 -4.91 3.69 25.59
C ILE A 236 -5.19 3.22 27.02
N PRO A 237 -5.78 4.07 27.89
CA PRO A 237 -6.20 3.67 29.23
C PRO A 237 -7.19 2.49 29.19
N ASN A 238 -7.28 1.73 30.29
CA ASN A 238 -8.14 0.54 30.37
C ASN A 238 -9.63 0.89 30.27
N SER A 239 -10.00 2.06 30.79
CA SER A 239 -11.36 2.55 30.77
C SER A 239 -11.52 3.74 29.85
N GLY A 240 -12.71 3.91 29.30
CA GLY A 240 -13.10 5.09 28.53
C GLY A 240 -13.96 4.71 27.35
N LEU A 241 -14.01 5.59 26.36
CA LEU A 241 -14.82 5.41 25.16
C LEU A 241 -13.92 5.42 23.92
N LEU A 242 -14.07 4.42 23.06
CA LEU A 242 -13.45 4.37 21.75
C LEU A 242 -14.46 4.70 20.65
N SER A 243 -14.04 5.48 19.66
CA SER A 243 -14.82 5.71 18.45
C SER A 243 -13.92 5.73 17.22
N ALA A 244 -14.46 5.40 16.06
CA ALA A 244 -13.75 5.42 14.80
C ALA A 244 -14.45 6.31 13.79
N LYS A 245 -13.66 6.97 12.95
CA LYS A 245 -14.13 7.71 11.77
C LYS A 245 -13.40 7.21 10.54
N TYR A 246 -14.13 7.09 9.43
CA TYR A 246 -13.59 6.83 8.11
C TYR A 246 -13.82 8.04 7.21
N LEU A 247 -12.75 8.79 6.96
CA LEU A 247 -12.78 10.04 6.19
C LEU A 247 -12.36 9.78 4.75
N GLY A 248 -13.19 10.15 3.78
CA GLY A 248 -12.95 9.89 2.37
C GLY A 248 -11.74 10.63 1.80
N LEU A 249 -11.13 10.02 0.77
CA LEU A 249 -10.06 10.57 -0.04
C LEU A 249 -10.43 10.57 -1.54
N GLY A 250 -9.59 11.20 -2.36
CA GLY A 250 -9.82 11.28 -3.81
C GLY A 250 -11.12 12.02 -4.14
N LYS A 251 -12.05 11.33 -4.82
CA LYS A 251 -13.38 11.89 -5.17
C LYS A 251 -14.26 12.21 -3.94
N ASP A 252 -13.95 11.61 -2.79
CA ASP A 252 -14.69 11.77 -1.54
C ASP A 252 -13.90 12.57 -0.49
N LYS A 253 -12.87 13.31 -0.91
CA LYS A 253 -12.04 14.12 -0.03
C LYS A 253 -12.90 15.06 0.82
N GLY A 254 -12.72 14.99 2.14
CA GLY A 254 -13.42 15.83 3.12
C GLY A 254 -14.79 15.31 3.54
N LYS A 255 -15.29 14.22 2.95
CA LYS A 255 -16.55 13.60 3.38
C LYS A 255 -16.28 12.62 4.53
N LEU A 256 -17.15 12.65 5.54
CA LEU A 256 -17.25 11.56 6.51
C LEU A 256 -18.02 10.41 5.85
N LEU A 257 -17.32 9.31 5.57
CA LEU A 257 -17.93 8.15 4.90
C LEU A 257 -18.62 7.22 5.91
N SER A 258 -18.08 7.14 7.12
CA SER A 258 -18.66 6.36 8.21
C SER A 258 -18.09 6.82 9.55
N ALA A 259 -18.88 6.68 10.60
CA ALA A 259 -18.46 6.84 11.99
C ALA A 259 -19.12 5.76 12.83
N SER A 260 -18.39 5.22 13.80
CA SER A 260 -18.98 4.35 14.80
C SER A 260 -19.67 5.18 15.90
N GLU A 261 -20.53 4.52 16.65
CA GLU A 261 -20.84 4.99 18.00
C GLU A 261 -19.62 4.84 18.92
N ALA A 262 -19.66 5.55 20.05
CA ALA A 262 -18.65 5.42 21.10
C ALA A 262 -18.88 4.12 21.89
N ILE A 263 -17.87 3.26 21.95
CA ILE A 263 -17.91 1.97 22.64
C ILE A 263 -17.10 2.07 23.93
N ALA A 264 -17.72 1.72 25.06
CA ALA A 264 -17.03 1.67 26.33
C ALA A 264 -16.02 0.52 26.36
N ILE A 265 -14.81 0.80 26.85
CA ILE A 265 -13.79 -0.20 27.16
C ILE A 265 -13.61 -0.28 28.69
N HIS A 266 -13.28 -1.48 29.16
CA HIS A 266 -13.10 -1.81 30.58
C HIS A 266 -11.76 -2.52 30.78
#